data_AF-A0A0V1I701-F1
#
_entry.id   AF-A0A0V1I701-F1
#
_cell.length_a   1.000
_cell.length_b   1.000
_cell.length_c   1.000
_cell.angle_alpha   90.00
_cell.angle_beta   90.00
_cell.angle_gamma   90.00
#
_symmetry.space_group_name_H-M   'P 1'
#
loop_
_entity.id
_entity.type
_entity.pdbx_description
1 polymer ?
#
loop_
_entity_poly.entity_id
_entity_poly.type
_entity_poly.pdbx_seq_one_letter_code
_entity_poly.pdbx_strand_id
1 'polypeptide(L)'
;MCCSLAMRLSFKKKEPGANKLVDRRRCRRTSILYRQAHASRERSRVESFNRAFEQLRRLLPTLPPNKKLTKIEILRLAISYMTYLD
;
A
#
# COMPACT_ATOMS: atom_id res chain seq x y z
N MET A 1 23.25 -9.11 11.55
CA MET A 1 22.70 -8.00 10.72
C MET A 1 21.42 -8.52 10.07
N CYS A 2 20.17 -8.21 10.42
CA CYS A 2 19.55 -7.27 11.35
C CYS A 2 18.22 -7.87 11.86
N CYS A 3 18.24 -8.52 13.02
CA CYS A 3 17.15 -8.47 14.01
C CYS A 3 17.66 -8.89 15.40
N SER A 4 18.88 -8.46 15.73
CA SER A 4 19.52 -8.71 17.04
C SER A 4 19.81 -7.41 17.78
N LEU A 5 19.20 -6.29 17.37
CA LEU A 5 19.48 -4.96 17.94
C LEU A 5 18.19 -4.26 18.37
N ALA A 6 17.50 -4.84 19.35
CA ALA A 6 16.63 -4.08 20.26
C ALA A 6 16.45 -4.79 21.61
N MET A 7 17.46 -5.52 22.10
CA MET A 7 17.62 -5.74 23.55
C MET A 7 18.56 -4.67 24.09
N ARG A 8 18.12 -3.41 24.05
CA ARG A 8 18.79 -2.35 24.80
C ARG A 8 18.38 -2.54 26.26
N LEU A 9 19.35 -2.85 27.08
CA LEU A 9 19.28 -2.82 28.54
C LEU A 9 18.50 -1.58 28.99
N SER A 10 17.31 -1.79 29.53
CA SER A 10 16.64 -0.84 30.40
C SER A 10 16.18 -1.62 31.60
N PHE A 11 17.13 -1.74 32.53
CA PHE A 11 16.94 -2.09 33.92
C PHE A 11 15.99 -1.05 34.52
N LYS A 12 14.67 -1.26 34.42
CA LYS A 12 13.67 -0.43 35.09
C LYS A 12 12.55 -1.33 35.57
N LYS A 13 12.39 -1.36 36.90
CA LYS A 13 11.47 -2.21 37.69
C LYS A 13 10.11 -2.38 37.00
N LYS A 14 9.66 -3.64 36.88
CA LYS A 14 8.43 -4.05 36.21
C LYS A 14 7.30 -4.19 37.23
N GLU A 15 6.41 -3.20 37.29
CA GLU A 15 5.11 -3.30 37.96
C GLU A 15 4.21 -4.34 37.23
N PRO A 16 3.58 -5.31 37.93
CA PRO A 16 2.77 -6.33 37.28
C PRO A 16 1.31 -5.86 37.21
N GLY A 17 0.79 -5.51 36.03
CA GLY A 17 -0.62 -5.11 35.94
C GLY A 17 -1.26 -5.09 34.56
N ALA A 18 -0.87 -4.18 33.68
CA ALA A 18 -1.88 -3.69 32.72
C ALA A 18 -1.68 -4.01 31.22
N ASN A 19 -0.58 -4.63 30.74
CA ASN A 19 -0.27 -4.58 29.29
C ASN A 19 0.11 -5.89 28.56
N LYS A 20 -0.29 -7.07 29.06
CA LYS A 20 0.02 -8.34 28.36
C LYS A 20 -0.64 -8.47 26.97
N LEU A 21 -1.82 -7.88 26.78
CA LEU A 21 -2.59 -7.97 25.52
C LEU A 21 -2.02 -7.09 24.39
N VAL A 22 -1.47 -5.92 24.72
CA VAL A 22 -0.83 -5.05 23.72
C VAL A 22 0.51 -5.63 23.26
N ASP A 23 1.30 -6.23 24.16
CA ASP A 23 2.55 -6.90 23.80
C ASP A 23 2.32 -8.12 22.90
N ARG A 24 1.28 -8.93 23.19
CA ARG A 24 0.87 -10.04 22.31
C ARG A 24 0.44 -9.56 20.91
N ARG A 25 -0.35 -8.49 20.84
CA ARG A 25 -0.74 -7.89 19.55
C ARG A 25 0.47 -7.36 18.78
N ARG A 26 1.42 -6.73 19.47
CA ARG A 26 2.66 -6.23 18.87
C ARG A 26 3.53 -7.37 18.31
N CYS A 27 3.73 -8.43 19.09
CA CYS A 27 4.48 -9.62 18.67
C CYS A 27 3.83 -10.34 17.45
N ARG A 28 2.50 -10.42 17.41
CA ARG A 28 1.77 -10.96 16.25
C ARG A 28 2.02 -10.14 14.99
N ARG A 29 2.01 -8.81 15.09
CA ARG A 29 2.26 -7.91 13.96
C ARG A 29 3.70 -7.96 13.44
N THR A 30 4.66 -8.27 14.30
CA THR A 30 6.07 -8.45 13.91
C THR A 30 6.36 -9.81 13.28
N SER A 31 5.45 -10.78 13.41
CA SER A 31 5.62 -12.10 12.81
C SER A 31 5.75 -12.01 11.29
N ILE A 32 6.62 -12.84 10.71
CA ILE A 32 6.86 -12.89 9.27
C ILE A 32 5.56 -13.20 8.52
N LEU A 33 4.79 -14.18 8.99
CA LEU A 33 3.52 -14.58 8.39
C LEU A 33 2.51 -13.42 8.34
N TYR A 34 2.39 -12.65 9.43
CA TYR A 34 1.51 -11.48 9.45
C TYR A 34 1.97 -10.42 8.44
N ARG A 35 3.26 -10.10 8.40
CA ARG A 35 3.81 -9.10 7.46
C ARG A 35 3.61 -9.54 6.01
N GLN A 36 3.86 -10.81 5.69
CA GLN A 36 3.66 -11.37 4.36
C GLN A 36 2.20 -11.34 3.94
N ALA A 37 1.27 -11.76 4.82
CA ALA A 37 -0.16 -11.71 4.55
C ALA A 37 -0.64 -10.27 4.29
N HIS A 38 -0.18 -9.30 5.09
CA HIS A 38 -0.48 -7.88 4.89
C HIS A 38 0.11 -7.33 3.58
N ALA A 39 1.37 -7.64 3.28
CA ALA A 39 2.01 -7.22 2.03
C ALA A 39 1.30 -7.82 0.80
N SER A 40 0.83 -9.07 0.88
CA SER A 40 0.07 -9.70 -0.20
C SER A 40 -1.27 -9.02 -0.43
N ARG A 41 -2.00 -8.70 0.65
CA ARG A 41 -3.27 -7.96 0.56
C ARG A 41 -3.09 -6.59 -0.08
N GLU A 42 -2.05 -5.87 0.33
CA GLU A 42 -1.78 -4.55 -0.22
C GLU A 42 -1.36 -4.63 -1.71
N ARG A 43 -0.58 -5.65 -2.09
CA ARG A 43 -0.28 -5.92 -3.51
C ARG A 43 -1.55 -6.14 -4.33
N SER A 44 -2.48 -6.98 -3.87
CA SER A 44 -3.76 -7.20 -4.56
C SER A 44 -4.60 -5.93 -4.66
N ARG A 45 -4.62 -5.11 -3.60
CA ARG A 45 -5.32 -3.81 -3.61
C ARG A 45 -4.74 -2.87 -4.68
N VAL A 46 -3.42 -2.74 -4.73
CA VAL A 46 -2.72 -1.90 -5.72
C VAL A 46 -2.87 -2.46 -7.12
N GLU A 47 -2.85 -3.78 -7.31
CA GLU A 47 -3.10 -4.42 -8.60
C GLU A 47 -4.51 -4.11 -9.12
N SER A 48 -5.54 -4.27 -8.27
CA SER A 48 -6.91 -3.93 -8.62
C SER A 48 -7.05 -2.45 -9.04
N PHE A 49 -6.38 -1.55 -8.30
CA PHE A 49 -6.36 -0.13 -8.64
C PHE A 49 -5.67 0.13 -9.99
N ASN A 50 -4.54 -0.52 -10.25
CA ASN A 50 -3.82 -0.37 -11.51
C ASN A 50 -4.62 -0.92 -12.70
N ARG A 51 -5.35 -2.03 -12.53
CA ARG A 51 -6.25 -2.56 -13.57
C ARG A 51 -7.35 -1.56 -13.94
N ALA A 52 -7.95 -0.88 -12.96
CA ALA A 52 -8.92 0.18 -13.23
C ALA A 52 -8.30 1.36 -14.00
N PHE A 53 -7.08 1.76 -13.66
CA PHE A 53 -6.33 2.78 -14.41
C PHE A 53 -6.02 2.35 -15.85
N GLU A 54 -5.71 1.08 -16.08
CA GLU A 54 -5.47 0.55 -17.42
C GLU A 54 -6.75 0.50 -18.25
N GLN A 55 -7.89 0.14 -17.65
CA GLN A 55 -9.20 0.21 -18.30
C GLN A 55 -9.53 1.65 -18.71
N LEU A 56 -9.35 2.61 -17.80
CA LEU A 56 -9.56 4.03 -18.12
C LEU A 56 -8.63 4.48 -19.25
N ARG A 57 -7.34 4.15 -19.19
CA ARG A 57 -6.31 4.48 -20.20
C ARG A 57 -6.73 4.06 -21.62
N ARG A 58 -7.39 2.90 -21.77
CA ARG A 58 -7.82 2.34 -23.07
C ARG A 58 -8.97 3.12 -23.70
N LEU A 59 -9.77 3.83 -22.89
CA LEU A 59 -10.88 4.65 -23.37
C LEU A 59 -10.43 6.04 -23.81
N LEU A 60 -9.23 6.48 -23.41
CA LEU A 60 -8.74 7.82 -23.69
C LEU A 60 -8.07 7.92 -25.05
N PRO A 61 -8.43 8.93 -25.88
CA PRO A 61 -7.77 9.15 -27.15
C PRO A 61 -6.34 9.63 -26.94
N THR A 62 -5.34 8.95 -27.52
CA THR A 62 -3.93 9.39 -27.51
C THR A 62 -3.23 9.19 -28.84
N LEU A 63 -2.37 10.15 -29.21
CA LEU A 63 -1.44 10.05 -30.33
C LEU A 63 0.00 10.11 -29.81
N PRO A 64 0.87 9.11 -30.08
CA PRO A 64 0.56 7.79 -30.65
C PRO A 64 -0.31 6.94 -29.70
N PRO A 65 -1.00 5.90 -30.21
CA PRO A 65 -1.95 5.08 -29.42
C PRO A 65 -1.30 4.36 -28.22
N ASN A 66 0.02 4.14 -28.27
CA ASN A 66 0.81 3.50 -27.23
C ASN A 66 1.59 4.50 -26.35
N LYS A 67 1.23 5.79 -26.34
CA LYS A 67 1.87 6.79 -25.48
C LYS A 67 1.84 6.32 -24.01
N LYS A 68 2.97 6.37 -23.30
CA LYS A 68 2.98 6.10 -21.86
C LYS A 68 2.43 7.34 -21.14
N LEU A 69 1.33 7.16 -20.41
CA LEU A 69 0.75 8.21 -19.57
C LEU A 69 0.99 7.88 -18.10
N THR A 70 1.32 8.91 -17.33
CA THR A 70 1.31 8.86 -15.86
C THR A 70 -0.13 8.86 -15.33
N LYS A 71 -0.31 8.46 -14.07
CA LYS A 71 -1.63 8.43 -13.42
C LYS A 71 -2.31 9.80 -13.43
N ILE A 72 -1.55 10.88 -13.22
CA ILE A 72 -2.11 12.23 -13.22
C ILE A 72 -2.54 12.67 -14.62
N GLU A 73 -1.79 12.32 -15.67
CA GLU A 73 -2.15 12.62 -17.05
C GLU A 73 -3.42 11.87 -17.47
N ILE A 74 -3.56 10.60 -17.08
CA ILE A 74 -4.78 9.82 -17.34
C ILE A 74 -6.01 10.53 -16.74
N LEU A 75 -5.93 10.99 -15.49
CA LEU A 75 -7.04 11.69 -14.85
C LEU A 75 -7.38 13.02 -15.52
N ARG A 76 -6.37 13.84 -15.83
CA ARG A 76 -6.58 15.13 -16.51
C ARG A 76 -7.17 14.95 -17.90
N LEU A 77 -6.67 13.98 -18.66
CA LEU A 77 -7.16 13.68 -20.00
C LEU A 77 -8.58 13.12 -19.96
N ALA A 78 -8.92 12.28 -18.97
CA ALA A 78 -10.29 11.79 -18.80
C ALA A 78 -11.29 12.93 -18.56
N ILE A 79 -10.97 13.86 -17.67
CA ILE A 79 -11.81 15.03 -17.41
C ILE A 79 -11.96 15.86 -18.69
N SER A 80 -10.84 16.18 -19.36
CA SER A 80 -10.86 16.96 -20.60
C SER A 80 -11.63 16.26 -21.73
N TYR A 81 -11.62 14.93 -21.76
CA TYR A 81 -12.34 14.16 -22.77
C TYR A 81 -13.83 14.13 -22.50
N MET A 82 -14.25 13.97 -21.24
CA MET A 82 -15.65 14.10 -20.85
C MET A 82 -16.19 15.49 -21.23
N THR A 83 -15.49 16.56 -20.88
CA THR A 83 -15.91 17.94 -21.20
C THR A 83 -15.93 18.25 -22.70
N TYR A 84 -15.23 17.47 -23.53
CA TYR A 84 -15.26 17.61 -24.98
C TYR A 84 -16.47 16.91 -25.62
N LEU A 85 -16.98 15.86 -24.96
CA LEU A 85 -18.11 15.06 -25.44
C LEU A 85 -19.46 15.53 -24.91
N ASP A 86 -19.47 16.25 -23.79
CA ASP A 86 -20.64 16.98 -23.29
C ASP A 86 -21.07 18.09 -24.27
#